data_AF-A0A7C5D9C3-F1
#
_entry.id   AF-A0A7C5D9C3-F1
#
_cell.length_a   1.000
_cell.length_b   1.000
_cell.length_c   1.000
_cell.angle_alpha   90.00
_cell.angle_beta   90.00
_cell.angle_gamma   90.00
#
_symmetry.space_group_name_H-M   'P 1'
#
loop_
_entity.id
_entity.type
_entity.pdbx_description
1 polymer ?
#
loop_
_entity_poly.entity_id
_entity_poly.type
_entity_poly.pdbx_seq_one_letter_code
_entity_poly.pdbx_strand_id
1 'polypeptide(L)'
;NNPYSDTLNTVHNKKVARRLSSALKGVINGKKLHKGDEIDFIYKQSTRVGKPYLLPDIKIARVRMGKKEQYIYVDEDGDGFAQTGKAVAYTVKGKKKVVYTKRVHVSSAESRFGMPLRHARITSSFSYRRWHPILHRYRPHHGTDFGARRGTPLLAVNDGIVSFSGRMRGYGNVVKIKHKGGYESLYAHQSRRRVKRGQKVKKGQIIGYVGSTGRSTGPHLHFGLMKNGRWIDPMKVLRKKSIKTSRLKKFTKYEDVTTTKYKNVAIKGVKENKAKLLRYVQDNAPCYVWEE
;
A
#
# COMPACT_ATOMS: atom_id res chain seq x y z
N ASN A 1 33.96 30.53 -33.76
CA ASN A 1 33.22 29.75 -34.78
C ASN A 1 32.09 29.04 -34.08
N ASN A 2 31.02 29.78 -33.82
CA ASN A 2 29.79 29.28 -33.23
C ASN A 2 28.68 29.72 -34.19
N PRO A 3 27.81 28.81 -34.67
CA PRO A 3 26.72 29.16 -35.57
C PRO A 3 25.92 30.39 -35.14
N TYR A 4 25.75 30.59 -33.83
CA TYR A 4 25.10 31.78 -33.29
C TYR A 4 25.84 33.09 -33.61
N SER A 5 27.16 33.12 -33.39
CA SER A 5 28.00 34.29 -33.61
C SER A 5 28.06 34.64 -35.10
N ASP A 6 28.24 33.62 -35.93
CA ASP A 6 28.42 33.79 -37.37
C ASP A 6 27.11 34.29 -38.01
N THR A 7 25.97 33.76 -37.58
CA THR A 7 24.65 34.25 -38.05
C THR A 7 24.25 35.61 -37.50
N LEU A 8 24.69 35.96 -36.29
CA LEU A 8 24.50 37.31 -35.77
C LEU A 8 25.30 38.34 -36.58
N ASN A 9 26.52 37.98 -37.00
CA ASN A 9 27.38 38.85 -37.79
C ASN A 9 26.90 39.01 -39.24
N THR A 10 26.23 38.01 -39.82
CA THR A 10 25.74 38.08 -41.21
C THR A 10 24.35 38.69 -41.34
N VAL A 11 23.40 38.29 -40.47
CA VAL A 11 21.99 38.72 -40.58
C VAL A 11 21.69 39.95 -39.70
N HIS A 12 22.60 40.31 -38.79
CA HIS A 12 22.44 41.42 -37.84
C HIS A 12 21.17 41.34 -36.97
N ASN A 13 20.56 40.15 -36.84
CA ASN A 13 19.35 39.94 -36.06
C ASN A 13 19.54 38.86 -34.98
N LYS A 14 19.60 39.30 -33.71
CA LYS A 14 19.76 38.42 -32.53
C LYS A 14 18.67 37.35 -32.42
N LYS A 15 17.43 37.64 -32.85
CA LYS A 15 16.31 36.70 -32.75
C LYS A 15 16.47 35.55 -33.75
N VAL A 16 16.95 35.85 -34.97
CA VAL A 16 17.21 34.84 -36.01
C VAL A 16 18.36 33.93 -35.59
N ALA A 17 19.48 34.51 -35.14
CA ALA A 17 20.63 33.74 -34.67
C ALA A 17 20.25 32.77 -33.52
N ARG A 18 19.42 33.23 -32.57
CA ARG A 18 18.96 32.40 -31.45
C ARG A 18 18.06 31.25 -31.91
N ARG A 19 17.12 31.53 -32.82
CA ARG A 19 16.22 30.51 -33.37
C ARG A 19 16.99 29.48 -34.17
N LEU A 20 17.97 29.88 -34.96
CA LEU A 20 18.79 28.95 -35.73
C LEU A 20 19.62 28.07 -34.80
N SER A 21 20.23 28.65 -33.77
CA SER A 21 20.96 27.88 -32.78
C SER A 21 20.07 26.88 -32.04
N SER A 22 18.78 27.20 -31.82
CA SER A 22 17.81 26.26 -31.24
C SER A 22 17.49 25.13 -32.19
N ALA A 23 17.23 25.44 -33.47
CA ALA A 23 16.96 24.46 -34.50
C ALA A 23 18.13 23.47 -34.74
N LEU A 24 19.37 23.93 -34.61
CA LEU A 24 20.55 23.08 -34.74
C LEU A 24 20.83 22.23 -33.49
N LYS A 25 20.27 22.60 -32.33
CA LYS A 25 20.57 21.99 -31.04
C LYS A 25 20.03 20.56 -30.98
N GLY A 26 20.91 19.61 -30.70
CA GLY A 26 20.57 18.18 -30.62
C GLY A 26 20.55 17.44 -31.98
N VAL A 27 20.57 18.18 -33.10
CA VAL A 27 20.66 17.61 -34.46
C VAL A 27 22.10 17.58 -34.96
N ILE A 28 22.85 18.67 -34.75
CA ILE A 28 24.26 18.78 -35.09
C ILE A 28 25.08 19.00 -33.83
N ASN A 29 26.22 18.31 -33.74
CA ASN A 29 27.20 18.57 -32.70
C ASN A 29 28.05 19.79 -33.09
N GLY A 30 27.78 20.94 -32.48
CA GLY A 30 28.49 22.20 -32.78
C GLY A 30 30.01 22.14 -32.63
N LYS A 31 30.56 21.17 -31.89
CA LYS A 31 32.02 20.95 -31.80
C LYS A 31 32.65 20.40 -33.09
N LYS A 32 31.84 19.85 -34.00
CA LYS A 32 32.31 19.28 -35.27
C LYS A 32 32.36 20.29 -36.41
N LEU A 33 31.92 21.53 -36.17
CA LEU A 33 31.92 22.59 -37.18
C LEU A 33 33.29 23.27 -37.21
N HIS A 34 33.85 23.40 -38.40
CA HIS A 34 35.15 24.00 -38.66
C HIS A 34 35.01 25.27 -39.52
N LYS A 35 36.09 26.04 -39.62
CA LYS A 35 36.16 27.22 -40.48
C LYS A 35 36.09 26.76 -41.95
N GLY A 36 35.09 27.23 -42.69
CA GLY A 36 34.83 26.82 -44.07
C GLY A 36 33.59 25.94 -44.25
N ASP A 37 32.94 25.50 -43.17
CA ASP A 37 31.63 24.87 -43.24
C ASP A 37 30.54 25.92 -43.54
N GLU A 38 29.55 25.55 -44.35
CA GLU A 38 28.47 26.45 -44.77
C GLU A 38 27.15 26.09 -44.09
N ILE A 39 26.38 27.13 -43.72
CA ILE A 39 25.04 26.99 -43.14
C ILE A 39 24.08 27.87 -43.94
N ASP A 40 23.17 27.23 -44.65
CA ASP A 40 22.12 27.89 -45.41
C ASP A 40 20.78 27.67 -44.71
N PHE A 41 19.93 28.67 -44.65
CA PHE A 41 18.61 28.49 -44.05
C PHE A 41 17.59 29.45 -44.64
N ILE A 42 16.33 29.02 -44.61
CA ILE A 42 15.18 29.87 -44.93
C ILE A 42 14.45 30.18 -43.64
N TYR A 43 14.14 31.45 -43.43
CA TYR A 43 13.30 31.91 -42.35
C TYR A 43 12.20 32.84 -42.87
N LYS A 44 11.06 32.82 -42.21
CA LYS A 44 9.98 33.79 -42.39
C LYS A 44 10.00 34.77 -41.22
N GLN A 45 9.97 36.06 -41.51
CA GLN A 45 9.92 37.11 -40.50
C GLN A 45 8.75 38.03 -40.78
N SER A 46 7.71 37.98 -39.95
CA SER A 46 6.60 38.93 -40.06
C SER A 46 7.02 40.29 -39.52
N THR A 47 6.74 41.34 -40.27
CA THR A 47 6.97 42.74 -39.92
C THR A 47 5.64 43.49 -39.80
N ARG A 48 5.63 44.57 -39.02
CA ARG A 48 4.52 45.51 -38.93
C ARG A 48 5.13 46.91 -38.97
N VAL A 49 4.77 47.70 -39.99
CA VAL A 49 5.34 49.04 -40.24
C VAL A 49 6.88 48.99 -40.30
N GLY A 50 7.42 48.09 -41.13
CA GLY A 50 8.87 47.91 -41.32
C GLY A 50 9.64 47.31 -40.12
N LYS A 51 8.99 47.09 -38.97
CA LYS A 51 9.63 46.54 -37.77
C LYS A 51 9.25 45.07 -37.56
N PRO A 52 10.20 44.17 -37.22
CA PRO A 52 9.90 42.78 -36.88
C PRO A 52 8.91 42.67 -35.71
N TYR A 53 7.77 42.02 -35.95
CA TYR A 53 6.70 41.87 -34.95
C TYR A 53 6.73 40.48 -34.29
N LEU A 54 6.76 39.41 -35.08
CA LEU A 54 6.79 38.03 -34.58
C LEU A 54 8.22 37.49 -34.43
N LEU A 55 8.36 36.36 -33.74
CA LEU A 55 9.62 35.62 -33.75
C LEU A 55 9.88 35.07 -35.17
N PRO A 56 11.15 35.08 -35.62
CA PRO A 56 11.49 34.49 -36.90
C PRO A 56 11.25 32.99 -36.87
N ASP A 57 10.63 32.50 -37.93
CA ASP A 57 10.18 31.13 -38.10
C ASP A 57 11.08 30.46 -39.14
N ILE A 58 12.05 29.68 -38.67
CA ILE A 58 12.99 28.97 -39.54
C ILE A 58 12.28 27.75 -40.09
N LYS A 59 12.28 27.58 -41.41
CA LYS A 59 11.58 26.48 -42.08
C LYS A 59 12.48 25.29 -42.34
N ILE A 60 13.69 25.57 -42.83
CA ILE A 60 14.67 24.55 -43.16
C ILE A 60 16.07 25.16 -43.05
N ALA A 61 17.02 24.36 -42.60
CA ALA A 61 18.44 24.67 -42.67
C ALA A 61 19.18 23.54 -43.37
N ARG A 62 20.23 23.87 -44.13
CA ARG A 62 21.21 22.94 -44.67
C ARG A 62 22.56 23.28 -44.05
N VAL A 63 23.28 22.26 -43.62
CA VAL A 63 24.65 22.40 -43.14
C VAL A 63 25.56 21.55 -44.02
N ARG A 64 26.56 22.18 -44.61
CA ARG A 64 27.59 21.53 -45.44
C ARG A 64 28.90 21.47 -44.65
N MET A 65 29.32 20.25 -44.32
CA MET A 65 30.61 19.96 -43.68
C MET A 65 31.50 19.25 -44.70
N GLY A 66 32.37 19.99 -45.37
CA GLY A 66 33.16 19.47 -46.51
C GLY A 66 32.28 18.91 -47.64
N LYS A 67 32.41 17.61 -47.94
CA LYS A 67 31.61 16.92 -48.98
C LYS A 67 30.24 16.40 -48.50
N LYS A 68 29.91 16.54 -47.22
CA LYS A 68 28.64 16.05 -46.65
C LYS A 68 27.67 17.20 -46.44
N GLU A 69 26.47 17.08 -47.00
CA GLU A 69 25.36 17.99 -46.72
C GLU A 69 24.28 17.30 -45.90
N GLN A 70 23.73 18.03 -44.93
CA GLN A 70 22.65 17.57 -44.07
C GLN A 70 21.54 18.61 -44.02
N TYR A 71 20.30 18.17 -44.29
CA TYR A 71 19.10 19.01 -44.18
C TYR A 71 18.46 18.84 -42.81
N ILE A 72 18.00 19.94 -42.25
CA ILE A 72 17.36 20.04 -40.94
C ILE A 72 16.01 20.71 -41.16
N TYR A 73 14.96 19.97 -40.88
CA TYR A 73 13.59 20.45 -40.95
C TYR A 73 13.16 20.95 -39.58
N VAL A 74 12.55 22.12 -39.52
CA VAL A 74 12.19 22.77 -38.25
C VAL A 74 10.67 22.75 -38.09
N ASP A 75 10.17 22.40 -36.90
CA ASP A 75 8.73 22.37 -36.60
C ASP A 75 8.18 23.74 -36.16
N GLU A 76 6.87 23.81 -35.87
CA GLU A 76 6.21 25.05 -35.43
C GLU A 76 6.74 25.56 -34.08
N ASP A 77 7.28 24.67 -33.23
CA ASP A 77 7.86 25.03 -31.93
C ASP A 77 9.31 25.57 -32.09
N GLY A 78 9.95 25.27 -33.22
CA GLY A 78 11.29 25.73 -33.60
C GLY A 78 12.39 24.72 -33.32
N ASP A 79 12.04 23.46 -33.09
CA ASP A 79 12.95 22.35 -32.90
C ASP A 79 13.31 21.71 -34.25
N GLY A 80 14.60 21.42 -34.45
CA GLY A 80 15.08 20.83 -35.70
C GLY A 80 15.11 19.31 -35.70
N PHE A 81 14.92 18.72 -36.88
CA PHE A 81 14.91 17.27 -37.10
C PHE A 81 15.70 16.92 -38.37
N ALA A 82 16.55 15.89 -38.29
CA ALA A 82 17.34 15.39 -39.42
C ALA A 82 16.51 14.59 -40.45
N GLN A 83 15.30 14.15 -40.08
CA GLN A 83 14.40 13.37 -40.94
C GLN A 83 12.96 13.81 -40.70
N THR A 84 12.16 13.83 -41.77
CA THR A 84 10.71 14.05 -41.69
C THR A 84 10.02 12.82 -41.11
N GLY A 85 9.42 12.95 -39.93
CA GLY A 85 8.56 11.91 -39.33
C GLY A 85 9.15 11.14 -38.15
N LYS A 86 10.21 11.62 -37.48
CA LYS A 86 10.67 10.95 -36.25
C LYS A 86 9.70 11.18 -35.10
N ALA A 87 9.35 10.09 -34.43
CA ALA A 87 8.52 10.10 -33.23
C ALA A 87 9.32 10.66 -32.06
N VAL A 88 8.91 11.82 -31.52
CA VAL A 88 9.58 12.46 -30.39
C VAL A 88 9.08 11.82 -29.10
N ALA A 89 10.02 11.31 -28.30
CA ALA A 89 9.71 10.75 -26.99
C ALA A 89 9.48 11.87 -25.96
N TYR A 90 8.35 11.85 -25.27
CA TYR A 90 8.06 12.73 -24.14
C TYR A 90 7.72 11.92 -22.89
N THR A 91 8.05 12.48 -21.73
CA THR A 91 7.98 11.81 -20.44
C THR A 91 6.75 12.29 -19.67
N VAL A 92 5.82 11.40 -19.36
CA VAL A 92 4.62 11.72 -18.55
C VAL A 92 4.78 11.12 -17.14
N LYS A 93 4.67 11.96 -16.11
CA LYS A 93 4.60 11.53 -14.71
C LYS A 93 3.14 11.26 -14.35
N GLY A 94 2.83 10.07 -13.84
CA GLY A 94 1.50 9.68 -13.38
C GLY A 94 1.56 8.86 -12.09
N LYS A 95 0.40 8.54 -11.51
CA LYS A 95 0.29 7.70 -10.31
C LYS A 95 -0.35 6.36 -10.66
N LYS A 96 0.31 5.25 -10.36
CA LYS A 96 -0.21 3.89 -10.55
C LYS A 96 -0.69 3.33 -9.21
N LYS A 97 -1.91 2.79 -9.17
CA LYS A 97 -2.47 2.10 -8.00
C LYS A 97 -1.92 0.68 -7.92
N VAL A 98 -1.20 0.37 -6.85
CA VAL A 98 -0.66 -0.96 -6.55
C VAL A 98 -1.42 -1.56 -5.37
N VAL A 99 -1.95 -2.77 -5.55
CA VAL A 99 -2.64 -3.53 -4.49
C VAL A 99 -1.70 -4.61 -3.99
N TYR A 100 -1.42 -4.66 -2.69
CA TYR A 100 -0.59 -5.70 -2.09
C TYR A 100 -1.26 -6.31 -0.87
N THR A 101 -0.92 -7.57 -0.58
CA THR A 101 -1.40 -8.30 0.59
C THR A 101 -0.34 -8.29 1.68
N LYS A 102 -0.72 -7.92 2.90
CA LYS A 102 0.15 -8.00 4.07
C LYS A 102 -0.53 -8.81 5.17
N ARG A 103 0.25 -9.68 5.81
CA ARG A 103 -0.18 -10.45 6.98
C ARG A 103 -0.18 -9.51 8.19
N VAL A 104 -1.35 -9.27 8.76
CA VAL A 104 -1.52 -8.36 9.90
C VAL A 104 -1.87 -9.17 11.14
N HIS A 105 -1.15 -8.91 12.24
CA HIS A 105 -1.52 -9.44 13.55
C HIS A 105 -2.80 -8.76 14.03
N VAL A 106 -3.83 -9.56 14.25
CA VAL A 106 -5.08 -9.06 14.82
C VAL A 106 -4.95 -9.16 16.33
N SER A 107 -4.58 -8.06 16.97
CA SER A 107 -4.76 -7.90 18.42
C SER A 107 -6.26 -7.78 18.68
N SER A 108 -6.94 -8.91 18.93
CA SER A 108 -8.30 -8.83 19.44
C SER A 108 -8.23 -8.26 20.85
N ALA A 109 -8.65 -7.01 21.03
CA ALA A 109 -8.69 -6.30 22.30
C ALA A 109 -9.68 -6.92 23.32
N GLU A 110 -10.37 -8.01 22.98
CA GLU A 110 -11.18 -8.77 23.93
C GLU A 110 -10.42 -9.99 24.43
N SER A 111 -10.21 -10.05 25.74
CA SER A 111 -9.59 -11.19 26.39
C SER A 111 -10.41 -12.47 26.16
N ARG A 112 -9.89 -13.33 25.30
CA ARG A 112 -10.52 -14.61 24.95
C ARG A 112 -10.26 -15.60 26.09
N PHE A 113 -11.32 -16.01 26.79
CA PHE A 113 -11.27 -16.98 27.88
C PHE A 113 -10.55 -18.27 27.43
N GLY A 114 -9.59 -18.73 28.23
CA GLY A 114 -8.86 -19.99 28.03
C GLY A 114 -9.56 -21.15 28.74
N MET A 115 -9.15 -22.38 28.43
CA MET A 115 -9.68 -23.58 29.11
C MET A 115 -9.23 -23.61 30.59
N PRO A 116 -10.11 -24.04 31.52
CA PRO A 116 -9.79 -24.13 32.95
C PRO A 116 -8.87 -25.32 33.30
N LEU A 117 -8.64 -26.22 32.33
CA LEU A 117 -7.79 -27.41 32.42
C LEU A 117 -6.96 -27.52 31.13
N ARG A 118 -5.73 -28.07 31.23
CA ARG A 118 -4.88 -28.33 30.06
C ARG A 118 -5.45 -29.43 29.15
N HIS A 119 -5.98 -30.49 29.76
CA HIS A 119 -6.65 -31.60 29.09
C HIS A 119 -8.06 -31.71 29.65
N ALA A 120 -9.03 -31.22 28.90
CA ALA A 120 -10.41 -31.11 29.35
C ALA A 120 -11.27 -32.14 28.62
N ARG A 121 -11.69 -33.19 29.33
CA ARG A 121 -12.70 -34.15 28.86
C ARG A 121 -14.05 -33.74 29.45
N ILE A 122 -14.99 -33.34 28.61
CA ILE A 122 -16.34 -33.01 29.05
C ILE A 122 -17.04 -34.30 29.44
N THR A 123 -17.48 -34.39 30.69
CA THR A 123 -18.30 -35.49 31.21
C THR A 123 -19.78 -35.11 31.28
N SER A 124 -20.08 -33.83 31.45
CA SER A 124 -21.46 -33.32 31.36
C SER A 124 -21.48 -31.88 30.85
N SER A 125 -22.31 -31.61 29.84
CA SER A 125 -22.46 -30.28 29.25
C SER A 125 -23.40 -29.38 30.06
N PHE A 126 -23.34 -28.07 29.79
CA PHE A 126 -24.33 -27.12 30.27
C PHE A 126 -25.71 -27.43 29.68
N SER A 127 -26.76 -27.39 30.49
CA SER A 127 -28.13 -27.57 30.01
C SER A 127 -29.12 -26.96 30.98
N TYR A 128 -30.18 -26.33 30.49
CA TYR A 128 -31.29 -25.86 31.33
C TYR A 128 -32.22 -27.00 31.78
N ARG A 129 -32.14 -28.19 31.15
CA ARG A 129 -33.02 -29.33 31.43
C ARG A 129 -32.26 -30.66 31.33
N ARG A 130 -31.36 -30.92 32.28
CA ARG A 130 -30.56 -32.16 32.37
C ARG A 130 -31.25 -33.17 33.28
N TRP A 131 -31.35 -34.44 32.87
CA TRP A 131 -31.73 -35.53 33.77
C TRP A 131 -30.67 -35.71 34.88
N HIS A 132 -31.06 -35.64 36.15
CA HIS A 132 -30.15 -35.76 37.29
C HIS A 132 -30.11 -37.20 37.83
N PRO A 133 -29.01 -37.97 37.64
CA PRO A 133 -29.00 -39.40 37.91
C PRO A 133 -29.19 -39.76 39.39
N ILE A 134 -28.72 -38.93 40.32
CA ILE A 134 -28.86 -39.22 41.78
C ILE A 134 -30.24 -38.80 42.32
N LEU A 135 -30.94 -37.88 41.64
CA LEU A 135 -32.19 -37.29 42.15
C LEU A 135 -33.41 -37.70 41.32
N HIS A 136 -33.19 -38.48 40.25
CA HIS A 136 -34.19 -38.96 39.29
C HIS A 136 -35.18 -37.87 38.83
N ARG A 137 -34.70 -36.66 38.53
CA ARG A 137 -35.52 -35.54 38.02
C ARG A 137 -34.75 -34.64 37.05
N TYR A 138 -35.46 -33.96 36.16
CA TYR A 138 -34.87 -32.94 35.30
C TYR A 138 -34.52 -31.67 36.09
N ARG A 139 -33.26 -31.23 35.99
CA ARG A 139 -32.78 -30.00 36.62
C ARG A 139 -31.78 -29.28 35.71
N PRO A 140 -31.68 -27.95 35.82
CA PRO A 140 -30.63 -27.22 35.13
C PRO A 140 -29.24 -27.59 35.68
N HIS A 141 -28.30 -27.76 34.76
CA HIS A 141 -26.88 -27.86 35.01
C HIS A 141 -26.20 -26.56 34.59
N HIS A 142 -26.02 -25.66 35.57
CA HIS A 142 -25.48 -24.31 35.36
C HIS A 142 -23.95 -24.25 35.17
N GLY A 143 -23.38 -25.28 34.55
CA GLY A 143 -21.95 -25.38 34.29
C GLY A 143 -21.62 -26.49 33.32
N THR A 144 -20.34 -26.72 33.10
CA THR A 144 -19.80 -27.86 32.35
C THR A 144 -18.89 -28.65 33.29
N ASP A 145 -19.13 -29.95 33.36
CA ASP A 145 -18.33 -30.87 34.15
C ASP A 145 -17.18 -31.40 33.28
N PHE A 146 -15.96 -31.23 33.77
CA PHE A 146 -14.75 -31.74 33.15
C PHE A 146 -14.15 -32.86 34.02
N GLY A 147 -14.20 -34.09 33.52
CA GLY A 147 -13.57 -35.23 34.19
C GLY A 147 -12.06 -35.11 34.16
N ALA A 148 -11.43 -35.18 35.34
CA ALA A 148 -9.98 -35.09 35.50
C ALA A 148 -9.56 -35.79 36.80
N ARG A 149 -8.31 -36.27 36.85
CA ARG A 149 -7.77 -36.93 38.06
C ARG A 149 -7.75 -35.94 39.24
N ARG A 150 -7.98 -36.44 40.46
CA ARG A 150 -7.81 -35.64 41.69
C ARG A 150 -6.39 -35.05 41.72
N GLY A 151 -6.27 -33.78 42.11
CA GLY A 151 -4.99 -33.09 42.12
C GLY A 151 -4.61 -32.42 40.78
N THR A 152 -5.41 -32.58 39.72
CA THR A 152 -5.15 -31.87 38.45
C THR A 152 -5.22 -30.35 38.67
N PRO A 153 -4.23 -29.55 38.21
CA PRO A 153 -4.25 -28.10 38.39
C PRO A 153 -5.41 -27.42 37.67
N LEU A 154 -6.13 -26.56 38.40
CA LEU A 154 -7.18 -25.70 37.87
C LEU A 154 -6.61 -24.33 37.52
N LEU A 155 -6.89 -23.86 36.31
CA LEU A 155 -6.35 -22.61 35.78
C LEU A 155 -7.42 -21.52 35.72
N ALA A 156 -7.05 -20.29 36.05
CA ALA A 156 -7.90 -19.13 35.81
C ALA A 156 -8.14 -18.96 34.29
N VAL A 157 -9.40 -19.01 33.87
CA VAL A 157 -9.79 -18.87 32.46
C VAL A 157 -9.47 -17.50 31.87
N ASN A 158 -9.36 -16.48 32.72
CA ASN A 158 -9.06 -15.10 32.33
C ASN A 158 -8.51 -14.32 33.53
N ASP A 159 -7.93 -13.15 33.28
CA ASP A 159 -7.52 -12.19 34.31
C ASP A 159 -8.73 -11.78 35.16
N GLY A 160 -8.53 -11.60 36.47
CA GLY A 160 -9.63 -11.22 37.34
C GLY A 160 -9.26 -11.08 38.80
N ILE A 161 -10.29 -10.90 39.63
CA ILE A 161 -10.18 -10.79 41.09
C ILE A 161 -11.03 -11.90 41.70
N VAL A 162 -10.46 -12.64 42.65
CA VAL A 162 -11.18 -13.71 43.36
C VAL A 162 -12.30 -13.11 44.20
N SER A 163 -13.56 -13.33 43.82
CA SER A 163 -14.73 -12.86 44.55
C SER A 163 -15.10 -13.76 45.72
N PHE A 164 -14.79 -15.05 45.62
CA PHE A 164 -15.04 -16.04 46.67
C PHE A 164 -13.98 -17.15 46.64
N SER A 165 -13.54 -17.58 47.81
CA SER A 165 -12.75 -18.80 47.99
C SER A 165 -13.15 -19.44 49.30
N GLY A 166 -13.94 -20.50 49.25
CA GLY A 166 -14.63 -21.04 50.42
C GLY A 166 -15.23 -22.41 50.18
N ARG A 167 -15.98 -22.92 51.16
CA ARG A 167 -16.83 -24.10 50.99
C ARG A 167 -18.27 -23.64 50.76
N MET A 168 -18.96 -24.23 49.79
CA MET A 168 -20.33 -23.87 49.40
C MET A 168 -21.16 -25.14 49.21
N ARG A 169 -21.82 -25.59 50.29
CA ARG A 169 -22.77 -26.73 50.32
C ARG A 169 -22.49 -27.80 49.25
N GLY A 170 -23.39 -27.94 48.27
CA GLY A 170 -23.33 -28.95 47.22
C GLY A 170 -22.11 -28.84 46.29
N TYR A 171 -21.53 -27.66 46.12
CA TYR A 171 -20.33 -27.45 45.31
C TYR A 171 -19.02 -27.82 46.02
N GLY A 172 -19.05 -28.05 47.34
CA GLY A 172 -17.84 -28.36 48.10
C GLY A 172 -16.89 -27.15 48.15
N ASN A 173 -15.60 -27.36 47.96
CA ASN A 173 -14.64 -26.26 47.87
C ASN A 173 -14.78 -25.53 46.53
N VAL A 174 -14.93 -24.21 46.60
CA VAL A 174 -15.21 -23.34 45.45
C VAL A 174 -14.26 -22.16 45.41
N VAL A 175 -13.86 -21.79 44.19
CA VAL A 175 -13.30 -20.47 43.88
C VAL A 175 -14.22 -19.80 42.87
N LYS A 176 -14.53 -18.52 43.07
CA LYS A 176 -15.19 -17.66 42.09
C LYS A 176 -14.28 -16.49 41.72
N ILE A 177 -14.23 -16.14 40.44
CA ILE A 177 -13.37 -15.06 39.92
C ILE A 177 -14.22 -14.12 39.09
N LYS A 178 -14.23 -12.83 39.45
CA LYS A 178 -14.81 -11.75 38.66
C LYS A 178 -13.80 -11.30 37.60
N HIS A 179 -14.26 -11.21 36.37
CA HIS A 179 -13.48 -10.78 35.21
C HIS A 179 -14.06 -9.47 34.64
N LYS A 180 -13.31 -8.81 33.75
CA LYS A 180 -13.83 -7.65 33.00
C LYS A 180 -15.03 -8.05 32.13
N GLY A 181 -15.88 -7.08 31.78
CA GLY A 181 -17.03 -7.28 30.89
C GLY A 181 -18.22 -8.00 31.53
N GLY A 182 -18.34 -7.96 32.86
CA GLY A 182 -19.47 -8.53 33.61
C GLY A 182 -19.43 -10.06 33.74
N TYR A 183 -18.29 -10.68 33.47
CA TYR A 183 -18.13 -12.13 33.57
C TYR A 183 -17.72 -12.58 34.98
N GLU A 184 -18.25 -13.70 35.45
CA GLU A 184 -17.80 -14.37 36.68
C GLU A 184 -17.67 -15.87 36.44
N SER A 185 -16.51 -16.45 36.73
CA SER A 185 -16.29 -17.89 36.63
C SER A 185 -16.38 -18.56 38.00
N LEU A 186 -16.88 -19.80 38.02
CA LEU A 186 -17.01 -20.64 39.22
C LEU A 186 -16.28 -21.97 39.00
N TYR A 187 -15.47 -22.38 39.97
CA TYR A 187 -14.70 -23.63 39.95
C TYR A 187 -15.03 -24.40 41.22
N ALA A 188 -15.81 -25.48 41.09
CA ALA A 188 -16.30 -26.27 42.21
C ALA A 188 -15.62 -27.64 42.33
N HIS A 189 -15.98 -28.36 43.40
CA HIS A 189 -15.51 -29.68 43.78
C HIS A 189 -14.00 -29.80 44.02
N GLN A 190 -13.32 -28.70 44.34
CA GLN A 190 -11.87 -28.68 44.46
C GLN A 190 -11.36 -29.52 45.64
N SER A 191 -10.24 -30.24 45.46
CA SER A 191 -9.57 -30.89 46.59
C SER A 191 -8.88 -29.87 47.48
N ARG A 192 -8.23 -28.87 46.86
CA ARG A 192 -7.52 -27.79 47.54
C ARG A 192 -7.64 -26.50 46.74
N ARG A 193 -7.87 -25.39 47.44
CA ARG A 193 -7.88 -24.02 46.90
C ARG A 193 -6.47 -23.42 47.07
N ARG A 194 -5.96 -22.71 46.05
CA ARG A 194 -4.63 -22.04 46.08
C ARG A 194 -4.72 -20.53 46.21
N VAL A 195 -5.93 -19.96 46.19
CA VAL A 195 -6.16 -18.50 46.20
C VAL A 195 -7.15 -18.08 47.28
N LYS A 196 -7.06 -16.83 47.72
CA LYS A 196 -7.94 -16.21 48.73
C LYS A 196 -8.83 -15.12 48.11
N ARG A 197 -9.94 -14.79 48.77
CA ARG A 197 -10.83 -13.68 48.36
C ARG A 197 -10.02 -12.37 48.28
N GLY A 198 -10.27 -11.56 47.25
CA GLY A 198 -9.57 -10.30 46.98
C GLY A 198 -8.27 -10.45 46.16
N GLN A 199 -7.75 -11.66 46.01
CA GLN A 199 -6.51 -11.89 45.25
C GLN A 199 -6.72 -11.62 43.75
N LYS A 200 -5.80 -10.85 43.15
CA LYS A 200 -5.70 -10.71 41.69
C LYS A 200 -5.08 -11.96 41.08
N VAL A 201 -5.65 -12.44 39.98
CA VAL A 201 -5.16 -13.62 39.26
C VAL A 201 -4.99 -13.32 37.78
N LYS A 202 -3.95 -13.87 37.18
CA LYS A 202 -3.71 -13.79 35.74
C LYS A 202 -4.28 -15.03 35.04
N LYS A 203 -4.68 -14.89 33.78
CA LYS A 203 -5.09 -15.99 32.93
C LYS A 203 -4.01 -17.09 32.92
N GLY A 204 -4.44 -18.34 33.11
CA GLY A 204 -3.55 -19.49 33.18
C GLY A 204 -2.88 -19.72 34.53
N GLN A 205 -3.07 -18.82 35.51
CA GLN A 205 -2.58 -19.02 36.87
C GLN A 205 -3.30 -20.19 37.54
N ILE A 206 -2.57 -20.99 38.31
CA ILE A 206 -3.14 -22.09 39.10
C ILE A 206 -3.92 -21.51 40.28
N ILE A 207 -5.20 -21.84 40.38
CA ILE A 207 -6.12 -21.33 41.41
C ILE A 207 -6.59 -22.42 42.40
N GLY A 208 -6.32 -23.68 42.09
CA GLY A 208 -6.65 -24.81 42.93
C GLY A 208 -6.43 -26.13 42.20
N TYR A 209 -7.04 -27.19 42.73
CA TYR A 209 -6.88 -28.54 42.21
C TYR A 209 -8.19 -29.29 42.17
N VAL A 210 -8.36 -30.10 41.13
CA VAL A 210 -9.51 -31.00 40.97
C VAL A 210 -9.66 -31.90 42.20
N GLY A 211 -10.90 -32.15 42.60
CA GLY A 211 -11.24 -33.05 43.69
C GLY A 211 -12.62 -33.66 43.46
N SER A 212 -13.25 -34.07 44.56
CA SER A 212 -14.61 -34.60 44.58
C SER A 212 -15.34 -34.15 45.85
N THR A 213 -15.07 -32.93 46.32
CA THR A 213 -15.71 -32.41 47.55
C THR A 213 -17.14 -31.95 47.27
N GLY A 214 -18.03 -32.03 48.27
CA GLY A 214 -19.44 -31.68 48.09
C GLY A 214 -20.22 -32.82 47.46
N ARG A 215 -21.29 -32.50 46.71
CA ARG A 215 -22.11 -33.49 46.01
C ARG A 215 -21.49 -33.83 44.66
N SER A 216 -20.61 -34.82 44.66
CA SER A 216 -19.86 -35.26 43.48
C SER A 216 -19.76 -36.79 43.49
N THR A 217 -19.97 -37.43 42.33
CA THR A 217 -19.87 -38.90 42.18
C THR A 217 -18.44 -39.37 41.92
N GLY A 218 -17.53 -38.49 41.53
CA GLY A 218 -16.13 -38.81 41.30
C GLY A 218 -15.30 -37.58 40.94
N PRO A 219 -13.96 -37.71 40.82
CA PRO A 219 -13.10 -36.56 40.56
C PRO A 219 -13.43 -35.82 39.25
N HIS A 220 -13.85 -34.56 39.37
CA HIS A 220 -14.13 -33.68 38.24
C HIS A 220 -14.08 -32.20 38.65
N LEU A 221 -14.01 -31.32 37.65
CA LEU A 221 -14.26 -29.89 37.81
C LEU A 221 -15.68 -29.58 37.34
N HIS A 222 -16.52 -29.05 38.21
CA HIS A 222 -17.72 -28.34 37.79
C HIS A 222 -17.36 -26.88 37.52
N PHE A 223 -17.40 -26.48 36.24
CA PHE A 223 -17.06 -25.13 35.80
C PHE A 223 -18.31 -24.36 35.38
N GLY A 224 -18.62 -23.29 36.11
CA GLY A 224 -19.70 -22.38 35.77
C GLY A 224 -19.19 -21.07 35.20
N LEU A 225 -19.96 -20.44 34.30
CA LEU A 225 -19.69 -19.11 33.80
C LEU A 225 -20.97 -18.28 33.82
N MET A 226 -20.87 -17.07 34.37
CA MET A 226 -21.96 -16.09 34.40
C MET A 226 -21.57 -14.87 33.59
N LYS A 227 -22.56 -14.25 32.93
CA LYS A 227 -22.45 -12.90 32.32
C LYS A 227 -23.59 -12.05 32.88
N ASN A 228 -23.25 -10.93 33.50
CA ASN A 228 -24.21 -9.99 34.10
C ASN A 228 -25.22 -10.70 35.03
N GLY A 229 -24.75 -11.62 35.88
CA GLY A 229 -25.59 -12.35 36.82
C GLY A 229 -26.35 -13.56 36.27
N ARG A 230 -26.33 -13.82 34.96
CA ARG A 230 -26.99 -14.99 34.34
C ARG A 230 -26.00 -16.08 33.98
N TRP A 231 -26.33 -17.33 34.30
CA TRP A 231 -25.56 -18.50 33.89
C TRP A 231 -25.62 -18.67 32.37
N ILE A 232 -24.46 -18.89 31.76
CA ILE A 232 -24.33 -19.12 30.32
C ILE A 232 -23.53 -20.39 30.08
N ASP A 233 -23.71 -20.99 28.90
CA ASP A 233 -22.91 -22.13 28.47
C ASP A 233 -21.42 -21.74 28.34
N PRO A 234 -20.53 -22.27 29.20
CA PRO A 234 -19.12 -21.98 29.15
C PRO A 234 -18.48 -22.32 27.80
N MET A 235 -18.94 -23.39 27.14
CA MET A 235 -18.31 -23.89 25.93
C MET A 235 -18.50 -22.96 24.72
N LYS A 236 -19.47 -22.05 24.78
CA LYS A 236 -19.65 -20.99 23.76
C LYS A 236 -18.65 -19.85 23.91
N VAL A 237 -18.03 -19.70 25.09
CA VAL A 237 -17.10 -18.62 25.41
C VAL A 237 -15.65 -19.11 25.49
N LEU A 238 -15.45 -20.32 26.01
CA LEU A 238 -14.14 -20.94 26.14
C LEU A 238 -13.61 -21.35 24.77
N ARG A 239 -12.39 -20.94 24.45
CA ARG A 239 -11.77 -21.26 23.16
C ARG A 239 -11.00 -22.59 23.24
N LYS A 240 -11.42 -23.60 22.46
CA LYS A 240 -10.51 -24.68 22.01
C LYS A 240 -9.47 -24.05 21.06
N LYS A 241 -8.16 -24.23 21.27
CA LYS A 241 -7.09 -23.74 20.36
C LYS A 241 -7.48 -24.05 18.90
N SER A 242 -7.58 -23.08 17.99
CA SER A 242 -6.48 -22.38 17.30
C SER A 242 -7.00 -21.04 16.79
N ILE A 243 -6.35 -19.93 17.16
CA ILE A 243 -6.54 -18.68 16.41
C ILE A 243 -5.30 -18.56 15.53
N LYS A 244 -5.51 -18.54 14.22
CA LYS A 244 -4.52 -17.95 13.32
C LYS A 244 -4.34 -16.50 13.77
N THR A 245 -3.26 -16.21 14.47
CA THR A 245 -2.89 -14.90 15.05
C THR A 245 -2.69 -13.82 13.99
N SER A 246 -2.89 -14.16 12.72
CA SER A 246 -2.76 -13.28 11.59
C SER A 246 -3.87 -13.52 10.58
N ARG A 247 -4.31 -12.43 9.95
CA ARG A 247 -5.17 -12.45 8.76
C ARG A 247 -4.45 -11.68 7.65
N LEU A 248 -4.59 -12.14 6.42
CA LEU A 248 -4.13 -11.37 5.25
C LEU A 248 -5.10 -10.22 5.04
N LYS A 249 -4.59 -8.99 5.05
CA LYS A 249 -5.34 -7.79 4.65
C LYS A 249 -4.80 -7.26 3.33
N LYS A 250 -5.69 -6.77 2.47
CA LYS A 250 -5.33 -6.08 1.23
C LYS A 250 -5.10 -4.60 1.56
N PHE A 251 -4.02 -4.05 1.05
CA PHE A 251 -3.66 -2.64 1.14
C PHE A 251 -3.49 -2.06 -0.26
N THR A 252 -3.78 -0.78 -0.41
CA THR A 252 -3.61 -0.02 -1.66
C THR A 252 -2.58 1.08 -1.44
N LYS A 253 -1.58 1.17 -2.32
CA LYS A 253 -0.59 2.25 -2.36
C LYS A 253 -0.56 2.85 -3.77
N TYR A 254 -0.38 4.16 -3.86
CA TYR A 254 -0.14 4.85 -5.13
C TYR A 254 1.36 5.08 -5.28
N GLU A 255 1.92 4.67 -6.41
CA GLU A 255 3.34 4.85 -6.73
C GLU A 255 3.46 5.76 -7.95
N ASP A 256 4.41 6.69 -7.90
CA ASP A 256 4.70 7.59 -9.02
C ASP A 256 5.41 6.79 -10.12
N VAL A 257 4.83 6.80 -11.31
CA VAL A 257 5.35 6.10 -12.49
C VAL A 257 5.63 7.11 -13.57
N THR A 258 6.80 6.96 -14.18
CA THR A 258 7.23 7.76 -15.31
C THR A 258 7.10 6.91 -16.57
N THR A 259 6.23 7.29 -17.50
CA THR A 259 6.02 6.56 -18.75
C THR A 259 6.50 7.40 -19.93
N THR A 260 7.33 6.82 -20.79
CA THR A 260 7.77 7.42 -22.05
C THR A 260 6.70 7.17 -23.13
N LYS A 261 6.20 8.23 -23.75
CA LYS A 261 5.28 8.18 -24.90
C LYS A 261 5.94 8.80 -26.12
N TYR A 262 5.45 8.48 -27.32
CA TYR A 262 5.97 9.00 -28.59
C TYR A 262 4.88 9.81 -29.30
N LYS A 263 5.21 10.98 -29.88
CA LYS A 263 4.33 11.78 -30.76
C LYS A 263 4.97 11.90 -32.14
N ASN A 264 4.19 11.66 -33.20
CA ASN A 264 4.63 11.93 -34.57
C ASN A 264 4.50 13.44 -34.84
N VAL A 265 5.61 14.12 -35.10
CA VAL A 265 5.61 15.54 -35.48
C VAL A 265 5.52 15.62 -37.00
N ALA A 266 4.39 16.08 -37.52
CA ALA A 266 4.20 16.35 -38.94
C ALA A 266 4.69 17.77 -39.25
N ILE A 267 5.81 17.89 -39.98
CA ILE A 267 6.35 19.18 -40.40
C ILE A 267 5.63 19.58 -41.70
N LYS A 268 4.97 20.75 -41.71
CA LYS A 268 4.23 21.26 -42.88
C LYS A 268 5.18 21.77 -43.97
N GLY A 269 4.86 21.50 -45.25
CA GLY A 269 5.53 22.14 -46.40
C GLY A 269 6.98 21.67 -46.70
N VAL A 270 7.40 20.51 -46.21
CA VAL A 270 8.80 20.02 -46.31
C VAL A 270 9.33 20.02 -47.76
N LYS A 271 8.57 19.45 -48.70
CA LYS A 271 9.01 19.31 -50.11
C LYS A 271 9.22 20.68 -50.76
N GLU A 272 8.30 21.60 -50.52
CA GLU A 272 8.33 22.97 -51.05
C GLU A 272 9.49 23.79 -50.46
N ASN A 273 9.67 23.72 -49.14
CA ASN A 273 10.74 24.46 -48.45
C ASN A 273 12.13 23.97 -48.86
N LYS A 274 12.30 22.65 -49.07
CA LYS A 274 13.56 22.09 -49.59
C LYS A 274 13.84 22.53 -51.03
N ALA A 275 12.84 22.50 -51.90
CA ALA A 275 12.99 22.96 -53.29
C ALA A 275 13.36 24.45 -53.34
N LYS A 276 12.71 25.28 -52.51
CA LYS A 276 13.07 26.70 -52.35
C LYS A 276 14.52 26.88 -51.92
N LEU A 277 14.95 26.19 -50.86
CA LEU A 277 16.33 26.29 -50.35
C LEU A 277 17.37 25.94 -51.44
N LEU A 278 17.14 24.87 -52.18
CA LEU A 278 18.05 24.44 -53.24
C LEU A 278 18.14 25.45 -54.38
N ARG A 279 17.01 26.02 -54.80
CA ARG A 279 16.97 27.08 -55.82
C ARG A 279 17.79 28.30 -55.38
N TYR A 280 17.56 28.79 -54.16
CA TYR A 280 18.24 29.99 -53.66
C TYR A 280 19.76 29.81 -53.48
N VAL A 281 20.20 28.60 -53.13
CA VAL A 281 21.62 28.29 -53.08
C VAL A 281 22.25 28.34 -54.48
N GLN A 282 21.56 27.80 -55.49
CA GLN A 282 22.08 27.77 -56.87
C GLN A 282 22.18 29.17 -57.47
N ASP A 283 21.24 30.06 -57.11
CA ASP A 283 21.19 31.44 -57.61
C ASP A 283 22.23 32.37 -56.94
N ASN A 284 23.01 31.89 -55.97
CA ASN A 284 24.08 32.63 -55.26
C ASN A 284 23.64 34.01 -54.73
N ALA A 285 22.37 34.13 -54.36
CA ALA A 285 21.78 35.41 -53.95
C ALA A 285 22.42 35.89 -52.63
N PRO A 286 22.77 37.18 -52.48
CA PRO A 286 23.18 37.73 -51.20
C PRO A 286 22.07 37.56 -50.16
N CYS A 287 22.41 37.61 -48.87
CA CYS A 287 21.47 37.49 -47.75
C CYS A 287 20.42 38.62 -47.83
N TYR A 288 19.37 38.43 -48.61
CA TYR A 288 18.41 39.46 -48.96
C TYR A 288 17.15 39.28 -48.11
N VAL A 289 16.73 40.37 -47.46
CA VAL A 289 15.45 40.47 -46.77
C VAL A 289 14.41 40.80 -47.83
N TRP A 290 13.52 39.86 -48.12
CA TRP A 290 12.38 40.12 -49.01
C TRP A 290 11.22 40.73 -48.22
N GLU A 291 10.67 41.83 -48.74
CA GLU A 291 9.31 42.27 -48.44
C GLU A 291 8.36 41.48 -49.35
N GLU A 292 7.35 40.81 -48.76
CA GLU A 292 6.16 40.34 -49.49
C GLU A 292 5.20 41.52 -49.70
#